data_AF-D0NNS3-F1
#
_entry.id   AF-D0NNS3-F1
#
_cell.length_a   1.000
_cell.length_b   1.000
_cell.length_c   1.000
_cell.angle_alpha   90.00
_cell.angle_beta   90.00
_cell.angle_gamma   90.00
#
_symmetry.space_group_name_H-M   'P 1'
#
loop_
_entity.id
_entity.type
_entity.pdbx_description
1 polymer ?
#
loop_
_entity_poly.entity_id
_entity_poly.type
_entity_poly.pdbx_seq_one_letter_code
_entity_poly.pdbx_strand_id
1 'polypeptide(L)'
;MMINEHYRGGKSNREIGRLLGRDEKAIRNYLKRGKASSLTKRTGRKPKIVGREARRVVRLAIVRNLSAQEIAGLLPSTPSKSTVLRVLRSNRYVTYAKRRLTPAIKPLIRRLG
;
A
#
# COMPACT_ATOMS: atom_id res chain seq x y z
N MET A 1 -34.19 9.06 2.68
CA MET A 1 -33.31 9.12 3.87
C MET A 1 -33.96 10.08 4.86
N MET A 2 -34.35 9.58 6.04
CA MET A 2 -35.31 10.22 6.97
C MET A 2 -34.88 11.60 7.46
N ILE A 3 -33.57 11.89 7.53
CA ILE A 3 -33.04 13.21 7.93
C ILE A 3 -33.50 14.33 6.98
N ASN A 4 -33.42 14.11 5.65
CA ASN A 4 -33.79 15.13 4.66
C ASN A 4 -35.30 15.40 4.63
N GLU A 5 -36.10 14.38 4.94
CA GLU A 5 -37.56 14.46 4.98
C GLU A 5 -38.03 15.28 6.17
N HIS A 6 -37.52 14.99 7.38
CA HIS A 6 -37.82 15.79 8.56
C HIS A 6 -37.29 17.23 8.46
N TYR A 7 -36.12 17.43 7.84
CA TYR A 7 -35.58 18.77 7.60
C TYR A 7 -36.45 19.58 6.63
N ARG A 8 -36.94 18.97 5.55
CA ARG A 8 -37.88 19.59 4.61
C ARG A 8 -39.24 19.88 5.25
N GLY A 9 -39.66 19.05 6.20
CA GLY A 9 -40.84 19.26 7.04
C GLY A 9 -40.69 20.35 8.11
N GLY A 10 -39.61 21.15 8.09
CA GLY A 10 -39.41 22.29 8.99
C GLY A 10 -38.95 21.96 10.40
N LYS A 11 -38.61 20.70 10.69
CA LYS A 11 -38.15 20.30 12.03
C LYS A 11 -36.76 20.84 12.32
N SER A 12 -36.54 21.25 13.56
CA SER A 12 -35.21 21.70 14.01
C SER A 12 -34.20 20.54 14.07
N ASN A 13 -32.92 20.81 13.87
CA ASN A 13 -31.87 19.77 13.94
C ASN A 13 -31.85 18.99 15.26
N ARG A 14 -32.20 19.65 16.38
CA ARG A 14 -32.30 19.03 17.71
C ARG A 14 -33.47 18.06 17.81
N GLU A 15 -34.59 18.39 17.19
CA GLU A 15 -35.78 17.54 17.14
C GLU A 15 -35.55 16.33 16.25
N ILE A 16 -34.93 16.53 15.09
CA ILE A 16 -34.50 15.46 14.19
C ILE A 16 -33.52 14.51 14.90
N GLY A 17 -32.58 15.06 15.66
CA GLY A 17 -31.64 14.28 16.47
C GLY A 17 -32.35 13.42 17.51
N ARG A 18 -33.30 13.99 18.27
CA ARG A 18 -34.11 13.25 19.24
C ARG A 18 -34.94 12.13 18.60
N LEU A 19 -35.61 12.41 17.48
CA LEU A 19 -36.43 11.44 16.75
C LEU A 19 -35.61 10.27 16.20
N LEU A 20 -34.35 10.53 15.81
CA LEU A 20 -33.48 9.53 15.19
C LEU A 20 -32.42 8.94 16.14
N GLY A 21 -32.42 9.33 17.42
CA GLY A 21 -31.42 8.91 18.40
C GLY A 21 -29.99 9.34 18.04
N ARG A 22 -29.82 10.52 17.44
CA ARG A 22 -28.53 11.08 16.99
C ARG A 22 -28.25 12.43 17.62
N ASP A 23 -26.96 12.72 17.79
CA ASP A 23 -26.51 14.05 18.22
C ASP A 23 -26.85 15.12 17.16
N GLU A 24 -27.22 16.31 17.60
CA GLU A 24 -27.55 17.45 16.74
C GLU A 24 -26.37 17.80 15.82
N LYS A 25 -25.14 17.69 16.33
CA LYS A 25 -23.93 17.92 15.55
C LYS A 25 -23.80 16.93 14.39
N ALA A 26 -24.23 15.68 14.57
CA ALA A 26 -24.22 14.68 13.51
C ALA A 26 -25.23 15.02 12.40
N ILE A 27 -26.44 15.45 12.78
CA ILE A 27 -27.47 15.92 11.84
C ILE A 27 -26.98 17.15 11.07
N ARG A 28 -26.44 18.15 11.77
CA ARG A 28 -25.87 19.36 11.16
C ARG A 28 -24.74 19.05 10.19
N ASN A 29 -23.81 18.16 10.58
CA ASN A 29 -22.71 17.73 9.72
C ASN A 29 -23.21 17.00 8.46
N TYR A 30 -24.22 16.16 8.62
CA TYR A 30 -24.86 15.46 7.49
C TYR A 30 -25.53 16.44 6.53
N LEU A 31 -26.34 17.38 7.02
CA LEU A 31 -27.00 18.39 6.19
C LEU A 31 -26.00 19.32 5.49
N LYS A 32 -24.92 19.71 6.19
CA LYS A 32 -23.83 20.53 5.62
C LYS A 32 -23.03 19.81 4.53
N ARG A 33 -22.78 18.50 4.68
CA ARG A 33 -21.96 17.71 3.75
C ARG A 33 -22.77 17.08 2.61
N GLY A 34 -24.10 16.95 2.77
CA GLY A 34 -25.01 16.40 1.76
C GLY A 34 -24.66 14.96 1.31
N LYS A 35 -25.23 14.55 0.16
CA LYS A 35 -24.90 13.27 -0.50
C LYS A 35 -23.48 13.24 -1.11
N ALA A 36 -22.80 14.37 -1.18
CA ALA A 36 -21.49 14.54 -1.83
C ALA A 36 -20.30 14.15 -0.93
N SER A 37 -20.53 13.73 0.31
CA SER A 37 -19.51 13.06 1.11
C SER A 37 -19.23 11.69 0.51
N SER A 38 -18.49 11.63 -0.60
CA SER A 38 -17.64 10.49 -0.89
C SER A 38 -16.86 10.24 0.39
N LEU A 39 -17.22 9.17 1.12
CA LEU A 39 -16.48 8.72 2.29
C LEU A 39 -15.06 8.47 1.80
N THR A 40 -14.19 9.47 1.93
CA THR A 40 -12.76 9.28 1.71
C THR A 40 -12.37 8.31 2.79
N LYS A 41 -12.30 7.02 2.42
CA LYS A 41 -11.83 5.98 3.32
C LYS A 41 -10.53 6.48 3.91
N ARG A 42 -10.44 6.47 5.24
CA ARG A 42 -9.21 6.84 5.94
C ARG A 42 -8.10 6.00 5.34
N THR A 43 -7.27 6.63 4.53
CA THR A 43 -6.17 5.93 3.88
C THR A 43 -5.18 5.60 4.99
N GLY A 44 -4.69 4.37 5.01
CA GLY A 44 -3.71 3.94 6.01
C GLY A 44 -2.41 4.74 5.92
N ARG A 45 -1.47 4.42 6.81
CA ARG A 45 -0.14 5.03 6.83
C ARG A 45 0.50 4.96 5.44
N LYS A 46 1.08 6.07 5.00
CA LYS A 46 1.84 6.12 3.73
C LYS A 46 2.98 5.08 3.77
N PRO A 47 3.17 4.31 2.68
CA PRO A 47 4.25 3.32 2.63
C PRO A 47 5.62 4.01 2.68
N LYS A 48 6.61 3.31 3.28
CA LYS A 48 7.98 3.82 3.42
C LYS A 48 8.66 4.07 2.06
N ILE A 49 8.37 3.22 1.07
CA ILE A 49 8.94 3.30 -0.28
C ILE A 49 7.83 3.72 -1.23
N VAL A 50 8.03 4.84 -1.94
CA VAL A 50 7.06 5.38 -2.90
C VAL A 50 7.74 5.97 -4.14
N GLY A 51 7.03 5.94 -5.27
CA GLY A 51 7.39 6.68 -6.49
C GLY A 51 8.79 6.38 -7.02
N ARG A 52 9.72 7.33 -6.84
CA ARG A 52 11.10 7.23 -7.35
C ARG A 52 11.91 6.14 -6.66
N GLU A 53 11.75 5.97 -5.34
CA GLU A 53 12.48 4.92 -4.62
C GLU A 53 12.02 3.52 -5.05
N ALA A 54 10.71 3.33 -5.27
CA ALA A 54 10.18 2.06 -5.76
C ALA A 54 10.78 1.69 -7.13
N ARG A 55 10.92 2.68 -8.02
CA ARG A 55 11.62 2.50 -9.31
C ARG A 55 13.10 2.18 -9.14
N ARG A 56 13.77 2.80 -8.16
CA ARG A 56 15.18 2.51 -7.83
C ARG A 56 15.35 1.08 -7.33
N VAL A 57 14.46 0.59 -6.46
CA VAL A 57 14.42 -0.81 -6.00
C VAL A 57 14.38 -1.77 -7.18
N VAL A 58 13.45 -1.56 -8.10
CA VAL A 58 13.28 -2.42 -9.29
C VAL A 58 14.52 -2.36 -10.18
N ARG A 59 15.09 -1.16 -10.41
CA ARG A 59 16.30 -1.00 -11.20
C ARG A 59 17.50 -1.73 -10.58
N LEU A 60 17.68 -1.63 -9.27
CA LEU A 60 18.77 -2.32 -8.56
C LEU A 60 18.63 -3.84 -8.65
N ALA A 61 17.40 -4.34 -8.56
CA ALA A 61 17.14 -5.77 -8.74
C ALA A 61 17.46 -6.24 -10.17
N ILE A 62 17.01 -5.52 -11.20
CA ILE A 62 17.17 -5.95 -12.60
C ILE A 62 18.60 -5.73 -13.12
N VAL A 63 19.15 -4.52 -12.94
CA VAL A 63 20.42 -4.13 -13.57
C VAL A 63 21.63 -4.70 -12.82
N ARG A 64 21.54 -4.78 -11.50
CA ARG A 64 22.66 -5.20 -10.64
C ARG A 64 22.48 -6.61 -10.08
N ASN A 65 21.34 -7.27 -10.31
CA ASN A 65 21.03 -8.61 -9.77
C ASN A 65 21.23 -8.71 -8.24
N LEU A 66 20.92 -7.63 -7.52
CA LEU A 66 21.07 -7.56 -6.07
C LEU A 66 19.93 -8.27 -5.34
N SER A 67 20.26 -8.86 -4.20
CA SER A 67 19.28 -9.43 -3.27
C SER A 67 18.49 -8.33 -2.55
N ALA A 68 17.32 -8.68 -2.03
CA ALA A 68 16.49 -7.75 -1.28
C ALA A 68 17.18 -7.17 -0.02
N GLN A 69 18.14 -7.91 0.57
CA GLN A 69 18.90 -7.44 1.73
C GLN A 69 19.94 -6.39 1.32
N GLU A 70 20.65 -6.62 0.21
CA GLU A 70 21.62 -5.65 -0.33
C GLU A 70 20.91 -4.38 -0.78
N ILE A 71 19.76 -4.51 -1.45
CA ILE A 71 18.95 -3.35 -1.87
C ILE A 71 18.49 -2.54 -0.64
N ALA A 72 18.09 -3.19 0.45
CA ALA A 72 17.69 -2.51 1.68
C ALA A 72 18.81 -1.64 2.26
N GLY A 73 20.06 -2.12 2.24
CA GLY A 73 21.22 -1.38 2.72
C GLY A 73 21.62 -0.19 1.83
N LEU A 74 21.25 -0.20 0.55
CA LEU A 74 21.59 0.86 -0.41
C LEU A 74 20.55 2.00 -0.47
N LEU A 75 19.41 1.84 0.20
CA LEU A 75 18.33 2.83 0.19
C LEU A 75 18.46 3.78 1.38
N PRO A 76 18.25 5.09 1.19
CA PRO A 76 18.37 6.07 2.26
C PRO A 76 17.32 5.87 3.36
N SER A 77 16.16 5.34 3.01
CA SER A 77 15.05 5.05 3.92
C SER A 77 15.24 3.78 4.76
N THR A 78 16.35 3.05 4.58
CA THR A 78 16.71 1.79 5.28
C THR A 78 15.50 0.87 5.51
N PRO A 79 14.75 0.53 4.45
CA PRO A 79 13.55 -0.29 4.58
C PRO A 79 13.92 -1.72 4.96
N SER A 80 13.02 -2.44 5.62
CA SER A 80 13.24 -3.86 5.89
C SER A 80 13.26 -4.66 4.59
N LYS A 81 13.98 -5.80 4.58
CA LYS A 81 13.97 -6.79 3.49
C LYS A 81 12.55 -7.11 3.00
N SER A 82 11.61 -7.30 3.93
CA SER A 82 10.20 -7.58 3.61
C SER A 82 9.50 -6.44 2.88
N THR A 83 9.88 -5.19 3.17
CA THR A 83 9.35 -4.01 2.47
C THR A 83 9.87 -3.95 1.04
N VAL A 84 11.16 -4.22 0.83
CA VAL A 84 11.77 -4.32 -0.51
C VAL A 84 11.11 -5.45 -1.31
N LEU A 85 10.94 -6.63 -0.72
CA LEU A 85 10.27 -7.75 -1.37
C LEU A 85 8.82 -7.43 -1.75
N ARG A 86 8.09 -6.68 -0.92
CA ARG A 86 6.72 -6.24 -1.24
C ARG A 86 6.71 -5.38 -2.50
N VAL A 87 7.65 -4.44 -2.61
CA VAL A 87 7.79 -3.59 -3.80
C VAL A 87 8.13 -4.43 -5.03
N LEU A 88 9.10 -5.34 -4.93
CA LEU A 88 9.48 -6.22 -6.05
C LEU A 88 8.30 -7.11 -6.50
N ARG A 89 7.57 -7.71 -5.56
CA ARG A 89 6.39 -8.55 -5.86
C ARG A 89 5.22 -7.79 -6.47
N SER A 90 5.09 -6.50 -6.16
CA SER A 90 4.06 -5.65 -6.78
C SER A 90 4.38 -5.29 -8.23
N ASN A 91 5.61 -5.50 -8.70
CA ASN A 91 6.02 -5.18 -10.06
C ASN A 91 5.77 -6.36 -11.00
N ARG A 92 5.00 -6.13 -12.07
CA ARG A 92 4.66 -7.15 -13.08
C ARG A 92 5.86 -7.75 -13.81
N TYR A 93 6.98 -7.01 -13.92
CA TYR A 93 8.14 -7.39 -14.71
C TYR A 93 9.25 -8.07 -13.89
N VAL A 94 9.04 -8.28 -12.59
CA VAL A 94 10.04 -8.90 -11.71
C VAL A 94 9.45 -10.15 -11.09
N THR A 95 10.11 -11.29 -11.33
CA THR A 95 9.77 -12.57 -10.70
C THR A 95 10.88 -12.99 -9.75
N TYR A 96 10.49 -13.69 -8.68
CA TYR A 96 11.47 -14.28 -7.78
C TYR A 96 12.14 -15.47 -8.45
N ALA A 97 13.46 -15.43 -8.55
CA ALA A 97 14.28 -16.55 -8.97
C ALA A 97 15.26 -16.91 -7.84
N LYS A 98 15.36 -18.20 -7.52
CA LYS A 98 16.46 -18.70 -6.69
C LYS A 98 17.76 -18.57 -7.49
N ARG A 99 18.85 -18.19 -6.82
CA ARG A 99 20.19 -18.29 -7.43
C ARG A 99 20.43 -19.74 -7.84
N ARG A 100 20.84 -19.95 -9.10
CA ARG A 100 21.30 -21.26 -9.54
C ARG A 100 22.59 -21.57 -8.79
N LEU A 101 22.68 -22.75 -8.19
CA LEU A 101 23.93 -23.22 -7.62
C LEU A 101 24.94 -23.34 -8.75
N THR A 102 26.17 -22.89 -8.50
CA THR A 102 27.28 -23.20 -9.39
C THR A 102 27.37 -24.72 -9.50
N PRO A 103 27.40 -25.31 -10.71
CA PRO A 103 27.54 -26.75 -10.83
C PRO A 103 28.84 -27.17 -10.15
N ALA A 104 28.78 -28.28 -9.39
CA ALA A 104 29.98 -28.84 -8.78
C ALA A 104 30.97 -29.18 -9.91
N ILE A 105 32.15 -28.54 -9.87
CA ILE A 105 33.22 -28.84 -10.82
C ILE A 105 33.72 -30.24 -10.48
N LYS A 106 33.41 -31.22 -11.33
CA LYS A 106 34.02 -32.55 -11.23
C LYS A 106 35.49 -32.41 -11.65
N PRO A 107 36.44 -33.02 -10.91
CA PRO A 107 37.83 -33.04 -11.34
C PRO A 107 37.95 -33.67 -12.73
N LEU A 108 38.80 -33.07 -13.57
CA LEU A 108 39.09 -33.56 -14.91
C LEU A 108 39.76 -34.94 -14.81
N ILE A 109 39.01 -36.01 -15.09
CA ILE A 109 39.56 -37.37 -15.17
C ILE A 109 40.38 -37.44 -16.46
N ARG A 110 41.69 -37.23 -16.36
CA ARG A 110 42.65 -37.43 -17.46
C ARG A 110 42.76 -38.93 -17.71
N ARG A 111 42.02 -39.46 -18.69
CA ARG A 111 42.29 -40.80 -19.21
C ARG A 111 43.65 -40.75 -19.89
N LEU A 112 44.66 -41.32 -19.24
CA LEU A 112 45.92 -41.66 -19.90
C LEU A 112 45.60 -42.83 -20.82
N GLY A 113 45.77 -42.61 -22.12
CA GLY A 113 45.80 -43.62 -23.16
C GLY A 113 47.21 -43.68 -23.73
#